data_AF-A0A848INQ9-F1
#
_entry.id   AF-A0A848INQ9-F1
#
_cell.length_a   1.000
_cell.length_b   1.000
_cell.length_c   1.000
_cell.angle_alpha   90.00
_cell.angle_beta   90.00
_cell.angle_gamma   90.00
#
_symmetry.space_group_name_H-M   'P 1'
#
loop_
_entity.id
_entity.type
_entity.pdbx_description
1 polymer ?
#
loop_
_entity_poly.entity_id
_entity_poly.type
_entity_poly.pdbx_seq_one_letter_code
_entity_poly.pdbx_strand_id
1 'polypeptide(L)' 'MLTASTSAVSASDTNYTYDALGRLTKVAYSDGGKTTTITYSYDAAGNRTSVVSTSPS' A
#
# COMPACT_ATOMS: atom_id res chain seq x y z
N MET A 1 -23.09 -22.17 23.18
CA MET A 1 -22.16 -21.84 22.08
C MET A 1 -21.94 -20.34 22.10
N LEU A 2 -20.73 -19.88 22.39
CA LEU A 2 -20.42 -18.45 22.51
C LEU A 2 -20.14 -17.92 21.11
N THR A 3 -21.07 -17.16 20.53
CA THR A 3 -20.88 -16.50 19.23
C THR A 3 -19.92 -15.33 19.42
N ALA A 4 -18.64 -15.56 19.16
CA ALA A 4 -17.67 -14.49 19.04
C ALA A 4 -17.95 -13.73 17.73
N SER A 5 -18.75 -12.67 17.81
CA SER A 5 -18.71 -11.62 16.80
C SER A 5 -17.45 -10.81 17.06
N THR A 6 -16.30 -11.33 16.62
CA THR A 6 -15.18 -10.43 16.35
C THR A 6 -15.64 -9.61 15.14
N SER A 7 -16.17 -8.40 15.37
CA SER A 7 -16.02 -7.35 14.38
C SER A 7 -14.53 -7.36 14.07
N ALA A 8 -14.15 -7.91 12.92
CA ALA A 8 -12.79 -7.80 12.45
C ALA A 8 -12.55 -6.30 12.41
N VAL A 9 -11.77 -5.79 13.37
CA VAL A 9 -11.11 -4.51 13.17
C VAL A 9 -10.48 -4.69 11.81
N SER A 10 -10.96 -3.96 10.81
CA SER A 10 -10.44 -4.08 9.47
C SER A 10 -9.00 -3.63 9.60
N ALA A 11 -8.08 -4.59 9.72
CA ALA A 11 -6.72 -4.30 10.11
C ALA A 11 -6.16 -3.34 9.07
N SER A 12 -5.86 -2.12 9.51
CA SER A 12 -5.24 -1.13 8.66
C SER A 12 -3.80 -1.55 8.44
N ASP A 13 -3.56 -2.38 7.43
CA ASP A 13 -2.22 -2.84 7.08
C ASP A 13 -1.61 -1.91 6.04
N THR A 14 -0.38 -1.44 6.28
CA THR A 14 0.35 -0.59 5.34
C THR A 14 1.71 -1.22 5.04
N ASN A 15 1.91 -1.54 3.77
CA ASN A 15 3.10 -2.21 3.27
C ASN A 15 3.91 -1.26 2.39
N TYR A 16 5.21 -1.19 2.65
CA TYR A 16 6.17 -0.40 1.89
C TYR A 16 7.09 -1.34 1.12
N THR A 17 7.30 -1.06 -0.17
CA THR A 17 8.26 -1.79 -1.01
C THR A 17 9.35 -0.83 -1.47
N TYR A 18 10.59 -1.28 -1.39
CA TYR A 18 11.76 -0.50 -1.79
C TYR A 18 12.50 -1.19 -2.93
N ASP A 19 13.19 -0.42 -3.76
CA ASP A 19 14.16 -0.97 -4.70
C ASP A 19 15.51 -1.27 -4.03
N ALA A 20 16.45 -1.82 -4.80
CA ALA A 20 17.80 -2.16 -4.33
C ALA A 20 18.62 -0.94 -3.86
N LEU A 21 18.21 0.27 -4.23
CA LEU A 21 18.83 1.53 -3.78
C LEU A 21 18.15 2.09 -2.52
N GLY A 22 17.17 1.38 -1.96
CA GLY A 22 16.43 1.81 -0.77
C GLY A 22 15.37 2.88 -1.05
N ARG A 23 15.00 3.11 -2.31
CA ARG A 23 13.96 4.09 -2.68
C ARG A 23 12.59 3.44 -2.64
N LEU A 24 11.60 4.17 -2.11
CA LEU A 24 10.23 3.68 -1.99
C LEU A 24 9.58 3.55 -3.37
N THR A 25 9.25 2.34 -3.81
CA THR A 25 8.62 2.07 -5.11
C THR A 25 7.13 1.79 -5.01
N LYS A 26 6.64 1.34 -3.84
CA LYS A 26 5.22 1.05 -3.66
C LYS A 26 4.77 1.26 -2.21
N VAL A 27 3.58 1.82 -2.06
CA VAL A 27 2.81 1.82 -0.81
C VAL A 27 1.50 1.10 -1.09
N ALA A 28 1.18 0.08 -0.30
CA ALA A 28 -0.12 -0.56 -0.35
C ALA A 28 -0.72 -0.49 1.05
N TYR A 29 -1.84 0.21 1.20
CA TYR A 29 -2.56 0.28 2.47
C TYR A 29 -3.98 -0.22 2.30
N SER A 30 -4.43 -1.00 3.28
CA SER A 30 -5.79 -1.51 3.34
C SER A 30 -6.56 -0.75 4.41
N ASP A 31 -7.72 -0.22 4.07
CA ASP A 31 -8.63 0.43 5.00
C ASP A 31 -10.04 -0.12 4.79
N GLY A 32 -10.68 -0.62 5.85
CA GLY A 32 -12.02 -1.21 5.74
C GLY A 32 -12.14 -2.38 4.76
N GLY A 33 -11.05 -3.13 4.52
CA GLY A 33 -10.99 -4.21 3.53
C GLY A 33 -10.78 -3.74 2.07
N LYS A 34 -10.57 -2.44 1.85
CA LYS A 34 -10.23 -1.86 0.55
C LYS A 34 -8.74 -1.56 0.49
N THR A 35 -8.03 -2.12 -0.49
CA THR A 35 -6.59 -1.89 -0.66
C THR A 35 -6.32 -0.83 -1.71
N THR A 36 -5.78 0.31 -1.28
CA THR A 36 -5.24 1.33 -2.18
C THR A 36 -3.75 1.10 -2.38
N THR A 37 -3.30 1.17 -3.63
CA THR A 37 -1.88 1.05 -3.98
C THR A 37 -1.39 2.32 -4.65
N ILE A 38 -0.22 2.80 -4.22
CA ILE A 38 0.52 3.90 -4.83
C ILE A 38 1.85 3.35 -5.32
N THR A 39 2.20 3.60 -6.58
CA THR A 39 3.46 3.17 -7.20
C THR A 39 4.27 4.38 -7.63
N TYR A 40 5.58 4.32 -7.38
CA TYR A 40 6.55 5.35 -7.73
C TYR A 40 7.57 4.79 -8.71
N SER A 41 7.85 5.55 -9.76
CA SER A 41 8.89 5.24 -10.74
C SER A 41 10.00 6.28 -10.66
N TYR A 42 11.23 5.83 -10.85
CA TYR A 42 12.43 6.66 -10.80
C TYR A 42 13.29 6.45 -12.04
N ASP A 43 13.99 7.50 -12.47
CA ASP A 43 15.08 7.37 -13.43
C ASP A 43 16.36 6.84 -12.77
N ALA A 44 17.40 6.64 -13.59
CA ALA A 44 18.71 6.19 -13.13
C ALA A 44 19.45 7.21 -12.26
N ALA A 45 19.10 8.50 -12.35
CA ALA A 45 19.70 9.57 -11.55
C ALA A 45 19.04 9.71 -10.16
N GLY A 46 17.90 9.04 -9.92
CA GLY A 46 17.18 9.14 -8.65
C GLY A 46 15.95 10.04 -8.69
N ASN A 47 15.63 10.66 -9.82
CA ASN A 47 14.49 11.55 -9.91
C ASN A 47 13.21 10.73 -10.08
N ARG A 48 12.18 11.08 -9.32
CA ARG A 48 10.87 10.46 -9.46
C ARG A 48 10.22 10.93 -10.76
N THR A 49 9.93 10.01 -11.67
CA THR A 49 9.36 10.29 -12.98
C THR A 49 7.85 10.06 -13.03
N SER A 50 7.29 9.27 -12.12
CA SER A 50 5.85 8.98 -12.10
C SER A 50 5.32 8.65 -10.71
N VAL A 51 4.04 8.96 -10.51
CA VAL A 51 3.23 8.54 -9.36
C VAL A 51 1.90 8.04 -9.90
N VAL A 52 1.56 6.78 -9.60
CA VAL A 52 0.28 6.17 -9.98
C VAL A 52 -0.42 5.69 -8.73
N SER A 53 -1.66 6.15 -8.52
CA SER A 53 -2.51 5.74 -7.41
C SER A 53 -3.71 4.96 -7.94
N THR A 54 -3.96 3.79 -7.36
CA THR A 54 -5.09 2.92 -7.69
C THR A 54 -5.85 2.60 -6.41
N SER A 55 -7.06 3.14 -6.30
CA SER A 55 -8.03 2.79 -5.25
C SER A 55 -9.14 1.94 -5.88
N PRO A 56 -9.67 0.93 -5.18
CA PRO A 56 -10.88 0.25 -5.62
C PRO A 56 -12.05 1.25 -5.67
N SER A 57 -12.96 1.02 -6.63
CA SER A 57 -14.19 1.80 -6.84
C SER A 57 -15.20 1.59 -5.72
#